data_AF-A0A225WHE4-F1
#
_entry.id   AF-A0A225WHE4-F1
#
_cell.length_a   1.000
_cell.length_b   1.000
_cell.length_c   1.000
_cell.angle_alpha   90.00
_cell.angle_beta   90.00
_cell.angle_gamma   90.00
#
_symmetry.space_group_name_H-M   'P 1'
#
loop_
_entity.id
_entity.type
_entity.pdbx_description
1 polymer ?
#
loop_
_entity_poly.entity_id
_entity_poly.type
_entity_poly.pdbx_seq_one_letter_code
_entity_poly.pdbx_strand_id
1 'polypeptide(L)' 'MLIDSGASHCILKDGALDTSQLPIIHVSARGFDGGAQQRIVPTCELTVDCDSVISRVQFIFWPIIYEYDSILGRP' A
#
# COMPACT_ATOMS: atom_id res chain seq x y z
N MET A 1 -9.07 7.13 -0.84
CA MET A 1 -7.86 6.65 -1.53
C MET A 1 -7.18 7.84 -2.19
N LEU A 2 -5.88 8.01 -2.00
CA LEU A 2 -5.04 8.96 -2.72
C LEU A 2 -4.44 8.28 -3.95
N ILE A 3 -4.46 8.93 -5.11
CA ILE A 3 -3.72 8.45 -6.29
C ILE A 3 -2.37 9.18 -6.32
N ASP A 4 -1.27 8.42 -6.23
CA ASP A 4 0.07 9.00 -6.11
C ASP A 4 1.08 8.27 -7.02
N SER A 5 1.42 8.89 -8.15
CA SER A 5 2.45 8.38 -9.07
C SER A 5 3.87 8.43 -8.50
N GLY A 6 4.09 9.14 -7.39
CA GLY A 6 5.35 9.13 -6.64
C GLY A 6 5.50 7.87 -5.77
N ALA A 7 4.40 7.24 -5.39
CA ALA A 7 4.41 5.99 -4.64
C ALA A 7 4.74 4.79 -5.55
N SER A 8 5.78 4.06 -5.19
CA SER A 8 6.20 2.85 -5.91
C SER A 8 5.33 1.63 -5.62
N HIS A 9 4.45 1.70 -4.61
CA HIS A 9 3.58 0.62 -4.16
C HIS A 9 2.18 1.15 -3.91
N CYS A 10 1.20 0.27 -4.01
CA CYS A 10 -0.14 0.50 -3.48
C CYS A 10 -0.15 0.19 -1.98
N ILE A 11 -0.78 1.05 -1.19
CA ILE A 11 -0.67 1.04 0.27
C ILE A 11 -2.07 1.06 0.88
N LEU A 12 -2.31 0.15 1.83
CA LEU A 12 -3.42 0.22 2.78
C LEU A 12 -2.90 0.70 4.13
N LYS A 13 -3.69 1.52 4.82
CA LYS A 13 -3.38 1.96 6.18
C LYS A 13 -3.43 0.76 7.15
N ASP A 14 -2.46 0.71 8.05
CA ASP A 14 -2.47 -0.26 9.15
C ASP A 14 -3.79 -0.19 9.94
N GLY A 15 -4.35 -1.35 10.27
CA GLY A 15 -5.62 -1.47 10.99
C GLY A 15 -6.87 -1.34 10.12
N ALA A 16 -6.74 -1.10 8.81
CA ALA A 16 -7.89 -1.08 7.90
C ALA A 16 -8.55 -2.47 7.73
N LEU A 17 -7.78 -3.55 7.90
CA LEU A 17 -8.24 -4.94 7.80
C LEU A 17 -7.52 -5.80 8.84
N ASP A 18 -8.08 -6.97 9.17
CA ASP A 18 -7.36 -7.99 9.94
C ASP A 18 -6.25 -8.58 9.07
N THR A 19 -5.00 -8.38 9.49
CA THR A 19 -3.81 -8.83 8.76
C THR A 19 -3.18 -10.10 9.35
N SER A 20 -3.80 -10.72 10.37
CA SER A 20 -3.20 -11.82 11.13
C SER A 20 -2.85 -13.06 10.29
N GLN A 21 -3.57 -13.29 9.20
CA GLN A 21 -3.38 -14.44 8.29
C GLN A 21 -2.85 -14.04 6.91
N LEU A 22 -2.47 -12.77 6.71
CA LEU A 22 -1.99 -12.30 5.42
C LEU A 22 -0.50 -12.66 5.23
N PRO A 23 -0.06 -12.92 3.98
CA PRO A 23 1.35 -13.04 3.65
C PRO A 23 2.14 -11.82 4.10
N ILE A 24 3.40 -12.02 4.51
CA ILE A 24 4.31 -10.96 4.89
C ILE A 24 5.45 -10.84 3.87
N ILE A 25 5.90 -9.61 3.61
CA ILE A 25 7.03 -9.31 2.73
C ILE A 25 7.98 -8.30 3.38
N HIS A 26 9.23 -8.28 2.92
CA HIS A 26 10.21 -7.28 3.33
C HIS A 26 10.16 -6.09 2.36
N VAL A 27 9.88 -4.90 2.87
CA VAL A 27 9.80 -3.67 2.09
C VAL A 27 10.82 -2.66 2.59
N SER A 28 11.60 -2.13 1.66
CA SER A 28 12.42 -0.93 1.87
C SER A 28 11.74 0.25 1.19
N ALA A 29 11.33 1.24 1.97
CA ALA A 29 10.64 2.43 1.47
C ALA A 29 11.37 3.70 1.90
N ARG A 30 11.24 4.76 1.08
CA ARG A 30 11.70 6.11 1.42
C ARG A 30 10.50 7.05 1.42
N GLY A 31 10.29 7.72 2.55
CA GLY A 31 9.23 8.71 2.71
C GLY A 31 9.57 10.07 2.11
N PHE A 32 8.59 10.98 2.16
CA PHE A 32 8.76 12.37 1.73
C PHE A 32 9.80 13.13 2.58
N ASP A 33 9.98 12.74 3.83
CA ASP A 33 11.01 13.25 4.74
C ASP A 33 12.43 12.80 4.37
N GLY A 34 12.58 11.98 3.33
CA GLY A 34 13.84 11.38 2.91
C GLY A 34 14.28 10.20 3.78
N GLY A 35 13.52 9.88 4.84
CA GLY A 35 13.78 8.79 5.75
C GLY A 35 13.64 7.44 5.03
N ALA A 36 14.72 6.65 5.04
CA ALA A 36 14.68 5.27 4.58
C ALA A 36 14.26 4.37 5.75
N GLN A 37 13.25 3.52 5.51
CA GLN A 37 12.78 2.54 6.48
C GLN A 37 12.71 1.16 5.84
N GLN A 38 13.09 0.14 6.59
CA GLN A 38 12.92 -1.25 6.23
C GLN A 38 11.94 -1.90 7.20
N ARG A 39 10.92 -2.58 6.68
CA ARG A 39 9.89 -3.21 7.50
C ARG A 39 9.47 -4.55 6.90
N ILE A 40 9.08 -5.46 7.79
CA ILE A 40 8.31 -6.64 7.42
C ILE A 40 6.84 -6.25 7.54
N VAL A 41 6.10 -6.29 6.44
CA VAL A 41 4.72 -5.83 6.37
C VAL A 41 3.80 -6.89 5.77
N PRO A 42 2.54 -6.97 6.21
CA PRO A 42 1.53 -7.75 5.52
C PRO A 42 1.31 -7.24 4.08
N THR A 43 0.82 -8.12 3.22
CA THR A 43 0.43 -7.79 1.85
C THR A 43 -0.80 -8.58 1.42
N CYS A 44 -1.60 -8.00 0.52
CA CYS A 44 -2.71 -8.68 -0.13
C CYS A 44 -2.85 -8.24 -1.58
N GLU A 45 -3.49 -9.07 -2.41
CA GLU A 45 -3.93 -8.65 -3.75
C GLU A 45 -5.36 -8.15 -3.68
N LEU A 46 -5.61 -6.95 -4.21
CA LEU A 46 -6.94 -6.39 -4.37
C LEU A 46 -7.28 -6.23 -5.84
N THR A 47 -8.56 -6.33 -6.15
CA THR A 47 -9.08 -5.99 -7.48
C THR A 47 -9.40 -4.50 -7.49
N VAL A 48 -8.77 -3.77 -8.41
CA VAL A 48 -9.05 -2.36 -8.69
C VAL A 48 -9.87 -2.30 -9.98
N ASP A 49 -11.09 -1.79 -9.86
CA ASP A 49 -12.00 -1.59 -10.99
C ASP A 49 -11.99 -0.10 -11.37
N CYS A 50 -11.52 0.18 -12.59
CA CYS A 50 -11.38 1.51 -13.17
C CYS A 50 -12.28 1.66 -14.41
N ASP A 51 -13.57 1.33 -14.27
CA ASP A 51 -14.66 1.37 -15.28
C ASP A 51 -14.40 0.55 -16.56
N SER A 52 -13.33 0.88 -17.28
CA SER A 52 -12.88 0.26 -18.53
C SER A 52 -11.80 -0.82 -18.34
N VAL A 53 -11.17 -0.88 -17.16
CA VAL A 53 -10.09 -1.82 -16.86
C VAL A 53 -10.24 -2.37 -15.45
N ILE A 54 -10.18 -3.69 -15.32
CA ILE A 54 -10.11 -4.39 -14.04
C ILE A 54 -8.69 -4.94 -13.90
N SER A 55 -8.01 -4.57 -12.83
CA SER A 55 -6.63 -5.03 -12.54
C SER A 55 -6.53 -5.65 -11.16
N ARG A 56 -5.65 -6.64 -11.02
CA ARG A 56 -5.27 -7.20 -9.72
C ARG A 56 -3.95 -6.57 -9.32
N VAL A 57 -3.95 -5.88 -8.19
CA VAL A 57 -2.81 -5.08 -7.73
C VAL A 57 -2.44 -5.50 -6.32
N GLN A 58 -1.14 -5.61 -6.07
CA GLN A 58 -0.63 -5.92 -4.74
C GLN A 58 -0.61 -4.66 -3.87
N PHE A 59 -1.23 -4.74 -2.70
CA PHE A 59 -1.19 -3.73 -1.65
C PHE A 59 -0.29 -4.18 -0.51
N ILE A 60 0.45 -3.24 0.06
CA ILE A 60 1.18 -3.42 1.31
C ILE A 60 0.47 -2.67 2.44
N PHE A 61 0.56 -3.20 3.66
CA PHE A 61 0.07 -2.50 4.84
C PHE A 61 1.19 -1.63 5.40
N TRP A 62 0.91 -0.35 5.58
CA TRP A 62 1.90 0.60 6.08
C TRP A 62 1.22 1.66 6.96
N PRO A 63 1.91 2.18 8.00
CA PRO A 63 1.34 3.26 8.79
C PRO A 63 1.28 4.55 7.98
N ILE A 64 0.06 5.02 7.75
CA ILE A 64 -0.22 6.31 7.11
C ILE A 64 -0.68 7.28 8.21
N ILE A 65 0.06 8.39 8.34
CA ILE A 65 -0.24 9.45 9.35
C ILE A 65 -1.28 10.44 8.80
N TYR A 66 -1.50 10.46 7.49
CA TYR A 66 -2.45 11.33 6.80
C TYR A 66 -3.91 10.84 6.88
N GLU A 67 -4.83 11.69 6.44
CA GLU A 67 -6.29 11.47 6.52
C GLU A 67 -6.84 10.41 5.56
N TYR A 68 -6.05 9.96 4.58
CA TYR A 68 -6.50 8.93 3.62
C TYR A 68 -6.21 7.51 4.15
N ASP A 69 -7.13 6.59 3.86
CA ASP A 69 -7.03 5.17 4.27
C ASP A 69 -6.17 4.31 3.33
N SER A 70 -5.85 4.82 2.15
CA SER A 70 -5.09 4.09 1.14
C SER A 70 -4.43 5.00 0.10
N ILE A 71 -3.36 4.50 -0.50
CA ILE A 71 -2.65 5.10 -1.64
C ILE A 71 -2.66 4.10 -2.81
N LEU A 72 -3.07 4.55 -3.99
CA LEU A 72 -2.85 3.83 -5.24
C LEU A 72 -1.57 4.37 -5.89
N GLY A 73 -0.53 3.53 -5.89
CA GLY A 73 0.77 3.83 -6.49
C GLY A 73 0.82 3.53 -7.98
N ARG A 74 2.03 3.45 -8.53
CA ARG A 74 2.25 3.14 -9.95
C ARG A 74 1.97 1.71 -10.44
N PRO A 75 2.22 0.64 -9.67
CA PRO A 75 1.99 -0.73 -10.13
C PRO A 75 0.52 -0.98 -10.51
#